data_AF-A0A3B8NVW2-F1
#
_entry.id   AF-A0A3B8NVW2-F1
#
_cell.length_a   1.000
_cell.length_b   1.000
_cell.length_c   1.000
_cell.angle_alpha   90.00
_cell.angle_beta   90.00
_cell.angle_gamma   90.00
#
_symmetry.space_group_name_H-M   'P 1'
#
loop_
_entity.id
_entity.type
_entity.pdbx_description
1 polymer ?
#
loop_
_entity_poly.entity_id
_entity_poly.type
_entity_poly.pdbx_seq_one_letter_code
_entity_poly.pdbx_strand_id
1 'polypeptide(L)' 'MADDNTAQRFPDDRGRFGDFGGKFIPETLMAAVAELEEAYLRAKEDDDFQTRLAHLLHTYAGRPTALYFAENLT' A
#
# COMPACT_ATOMS: atom_id res chain seq x y z
N MET A 1 -11.47 20.52 -24.12
CA MET A 1 -10.09 20.31 -24.64
C MET A 1 -9.40 19.43 -23.62
N ALA A 2 -9.10 18.19 -24.02
CA ALA A 2 -8.47 17.10 -23.27
C ALA A 2 -9.18 16.62 -21.98
N ASP A 3 -10.11 15.67 -22.16
CA ASP A 3 -10.35 14.61 -21.17
C ASP A 3 -9.12 13.71 -21.13
N ASP A 4 -8.26 13.87 -20.14
CA ASP A 4 -7.14 12.95 -19.85
C ASP A 4 -7.25 12.48 -18.40
N ASN A 5 -8.23 11.62 -18.13
CA ASN A 5 -8.31 10.84 -16.89
C ASN A 5 -7.65 9.48 -17.11
N THR A 6 -6.41 9.48 -17.59
CA THR A 6 -5.52 8.34 -17.40
C THR A 6 -5.15 8.29 -15.93
N ALA A 7 -5.52 7.21 -15.24
CA ALA A 7 -5.28 7.05 -13.81
C ALA A 7 -3.76 7.15 -13.53
N GLN A 8 -3.29 8.33 -13.10
CA GLN A 8 -1.92 8.51 -12.64
C GLN A 8 -1.64 7.48 -11.54
N ARG A 9 -0.67 6.60 -11.79
CA ARG A 9 -0.21 5.66 -10.78
C ARG A 9 0.54 6.44 -9.72
N PHE A 10 0.02 6.36 -8.51
CA PHE A 10 0.66 6.92 -7.33
C PHE A 10 1.08 5.80 -6.36
N PRO A 11 2.11 6.05 -5.53
CA PRO A 11 3.07 7.16 -5.68
C PRO A 11 3.91 7.04 -6.95
N ASP A 12 4.58 8.12 -7.36
CA ASP A 12 5.65 8.04 -8.36
C ASP A 12 6.89 7.29 -7.80
N ASP A 13 7.90 7.08 -8.63
CA ASP A 13 9.14 6.37 -8.24
C ASP A 13 9.93 7.09 -7.14
N ARG A 14 9.63 8.37 -6.87
CA ARG A 14 10.21 9.15 -5.78
C ARG A 14 9.36 9.07 -4.51
N GLY A 15 8.28 8.29 -4.49
CA GLY A 15 7.35 8.17 -3.38
C GLY A 15 6.38 9.35 -3.27
N ARG A 16 6.17 10.12 -4.34
CA ARG A 16 5.36 11.35 -4.34
C ARG A 16 3.94 11.11 -4.86
N PHE A 17 2.99 11.77 -4.22
CA PHE A 17 1.60 11.92 -4.63
C PHE A 17 1.42 13.36 -5.11
N GLY A 18 1.86 13.66 -6.33
CA GLY A 18 2.00 15.03 -6.81
C GLY A 18 2.97 15.83 -5.93
N ASP A 19 2.48 16.92 -5.33
CA ASP A 19 3.29 17.80 -4.47
C ASP A 19 3.52 17.26 -3.05
N PHE A 20 3.01 16.08 -2.72
CA PHE A 20 3.06 15.50 -1.37
C PHE A 20 3.85 14.18 -1.32
N GLY A 21 4.28 13.77 -0.13
CA GLY A 21 5.03 12.52 0.08
C GLY A 21 6.54 12.64 -0.17
N GLY A 22 7.19 11.56 -0.60
CA GLY A 22 8.64 11.48 -0.77
C GLY A 22 9.40 11.13 0.52
N LYS A 23 10.72 11.07 0.42
CA LYS A 23 11.60 10.62 1.51
C LYS A 23 12.40 11.81 2.05
N PHE A 24 11.88 12.48 3.08
CA PHE A 24 12.56 13.56 3.81
C PHE A 24 13.17 13.04 5.12
N ILE A 25 14.20 12.20 4.98
CA ILE A 25 14.85 11.50 6.08
C ILE A 25 16.35 11.83 6.10
N PRO A 26 17.04 11.68 7.24
CA PRO A 26 18.49 11.77 7.30
C PRO A 26 19.17 10.75 6.38
N GLU A 27 20.33 11.12 5.84
CA GLU A 27 21.18 10.25 4.99
C GLU A 27 21.44 8.89 5.65
N THR A 28 21.64 8.88 6.97
CA THR A 28 21.90 7.66 7.74
C THR A 28 20.77 6.63 7.69
N LEU A 29 19.55 7.04 7.30
CA LEU A 29 18.40 6.15 7.13
C LEU A 29 18.14 5.77 5.68
N MET A 30 18.78 6.41 4.69
CA MET A 30 18.48 6.19 3.28
C MET A 30 18.70 4.73 2.85
N ALA A 31 19.81 4.12 3.29
CA ALA A 31 20.12 2.72 2.98
C ALA A 31 19.07 1.75 3.52
N ALA A 32 18.67 1.90 4.79
CA ALA A 32 17.68 1.02 5.41
C ALA A 32 16.29 1.16 4.78
N VAL A 33 15.90 2.38 4.37
CA VAL A 33 14.62 2.62 3.69
C VAL A 33 14.63 2.04 2.27
N ALA A 34 15.74 2.12 1.55
CA ALA A 34 15.89 1.51 0.23
C ALA A 34 15.80 -0.02 0.31
N GLU A 35 16.47 -0.64 1.28
CA GLU A 35 16.39 -2.09 1.52
C GLU A 35 14.95 -2.53 1.83
N LEU A 36 14.24 -1.78 2.68
CA LEU A 36 12.85 -2.05 3.01
C LEU A 36 11.93 -1.95 1.79
N GLU A 37 12.12 -0.94 0.95
CA GLU A 37 11.34 -0.77 -0.28
C GLU A 37 11.55 -1.94 -1.24
N GLU A 38 12.78 -2.36 -1.46
CA GLU A 38 13.09 -3.53 -2.30
C GLU A 38 12.47 -4.82 -1.73
N ALA A 39 12.59 -5.03 -0.42
CA ALA A 39 11.99 -6.19 0.25
C ALA A 39 10.46 -6.19 0.14
N TYR A 40 9.83 -5.02 0.31
CA TYR A 40 8.38 -4.86 0.17
C TYR A 40 7.92 -5.13 -1.26
N LEU A 41 8.59 -4.57 -2.28
CA LEU A 41 8.22 -4.77 -3.68
C LEU A 41 8.28 -6.25 -4.06
N ARG A 42 9.31 -6.97 -3.60
CA ARG A 42 9.41 -8.43 -3.78
C ARG A 42 8.29 -9.18 -3.05
N ALA A 43 8.08 -8.90 -1.76
CA ALA A 43 7.04 -9.59 -0.97
C ALA A 43 5.61 -9.33 -1.46
N LYS A 44 5.37 -8.17 -2.08
CA LYS A 44 4.09 -7.82 -2.68
C LYS A 44 3.73 -8.72 -3.86
N GLU A 45 4.72 -9.17 -4.63
CA GLU A 45 4.54 -10.02 -5.81
C GLU A 45 4.78 -11.51 -5.51
N ASP A 46 5.19 -11.85 -4.28
CA ASP A 46 5.44 -13.21 -3.82
C ASP A 46 4.14 -13.91 -3.37
N ASP A 47 3.72 -14.93 -4.13
CA ASP A 47 2.51 -15.72 -3.87
C ASP A 47 2.52 -16.43 -2.51
N ASP A 48 3.68 -16.90 -2.03
CA ASP A 48 3.78 -17.58 -0.74
C ASP A 48 3.56 -16.57 0.40
N PHE A 49 4.11 -15.37 0.26
CA PHE A 49 3.89 -14.27 1.21
C PHE A 49 2.42 -13.85 1.23
N GLN A 50 1.80 -13.65 0.06
CA GLN A 50 0.39 -13.26 -0.03
C GLN A 50 -0.53 -14.34 0.53
N THR A 51 -0.26 -15.62 0.25
CA THR A 51 -1.03 -16.75 0.78
C THR A 51 -0.97 -16.81 2.29
N ARG A 52 0.22 -16.66 2.87
CA ARG A 52 0.39 -16.64 4.33
C ARG A 52 -0.29 -15.42 4.97
N LEU A 53 -0.17 -14.25 4.36
CA LEU A 53 -0.84 -13.04 4.83
C LEU A 53 -2.36 -13.20 4.81
N ALA A 54 -2.92 -13.69 3.70
CA ALA A 54 -4.34 -13.95 3.55
C ALA A 54 -4.85 -14.97 4.58
N HIS A 55 -4.07 -16.05 4.83
CA HIS A 55 -4.38 -17.02 5.86
C HIS A 55 -4.46 -16.36 7.25
N LEU A 56 -3.46 -15.58 7.65
CA LEU A 56 -3.45 -14.90 8.95
C LEU A 56 -4.57 -13.86 9.07
N LEU A 57 -4.88 -13.14 7.99
CA LEU A 57 -6.01 -12.23 7.97
C LEU A 57 -7.32 -12.96 8.26
N HIS A 58 -7.49 -14.16 7.71
CA HIS A 58 -8.69 -14.97 7.93
C HIS A 58 -8.71 -15.62 9.32
N THR A 59 -7.66 -16.33 9.70
CA THR A 59 -7.65 -17.23 10.87
C THR A 59 -7.28 -16.54 12.18
N TYR A 60 -6.55 -15.42 12.10
CA TYR A 60 -6.08 -14.70 13.27
C TYR A 60 -6.77 -13.34 13.41
N ALA A 61 -6.81 -12.53 12.34
CA ALA A 61 -7.38 -11.19 12.40
C ALA A 61 -8.91 -11.13 12.18
N GLY A 62 -9.55 -12.24 11.81
CA GLY A 62 -11.01 -12.33 11.65
C GLY A 62 -11.56 -11.64 10.41
N ARG A 63 -10.80 -11.58 9.32
CA ARG A 63 -11.25 -11.06 8.02
C ARG A 63 -12.09 -12.09 7.24
N PRO A 64 -13.03 -11.63 6.39
CA PRO A 64 -13.45 -10.24 6.17
C PRO A 64 -14.36 -9.72 7.29
N THR A 65 -14.31 -8.42 7.58
CA THR A 65 -15.31 -7.75 8.44
C THR A 65 -16.60 -7.58 7.66
N ALA A 66 -17.72 -7.91 8.28
CA ALA A 66 -19.03 -7.65 7.70
C ALA A 66 -19.26 -6.15 7.46
N LEU A 67 -19.84 -5.81 6.31
CA LEU A 67 -20.33 -4.47 6.03
C LEU A 67 -21.79 -4.40 6.46
N TYR A 68 -22.09 -3.57 7.46
CA TYR A 68 -23.43 -3.43 8.02
C TYR A 68 -24.12 -2.16 7.49
N PHE A 69 -25.39 -2.27 7.12
CA PHE A 69 -26.23 -1.14 6.73
C PHE A 69 -26.92 -0.55 7.97
N ALA A 70 -26.58 0.68 8.32
CA ALA A 70 -27.13 1.37 9.48
C ALA A 70 -28.42 2.12 9.12
N GLU A 71 -29.55 1.41 9.15
CA GLU A 71 -30.89 1.89 8.73
C GLU A 71 -31.33 3.22 9.39
N ASN A 72 -30.81 3.53 10.58
CA ASN A 72 -31.19 4.74 11.33
C ASN A 72 -30.29 5.97 11.04
N LEU A 73 -29.31 5.87 10.14
CA LEU A 73 -28.34 6.94 9.81
C LEU A 73 -28.44 7.44 8.36
N THR A 74 -29.51 7.07 7.66
CA THR A 74 -29.84 7.52 6.31
C THR A 74 -31.11 8.35 6.33
#